data_AF-A0A170XTA4-F1
#
_entry.id   AF-A0A170XTA4-F1
#
_cell.length_a   1.000
_cell.length_b   1.000
_cell.length_c   1.000
_cell.angle_alpha   90.00
_cell.angle_beta   90.00
_cell.angle_gamma   90.00
#
_symmetry.space_group_name_H-M   'P 1'
#
loop_
_entity.id
_entity.type
_entity.pdbx_description
1 polymer ?
#
loop_
_entity_poly.entity_id
_entity_poly.type
_entity_poly.pdbx_seq_one_letter_code
_entity_poly.pdbx_strand_id
1 'polypeptide(L)'
;LNRFSTKGRCIASKDDDKFLIMKESGNCYRCLSIHQVHDNVLQYKETYCSNMDTLALCSHITGDALLYSMFRLDAIPLPCPFSGYHTFFYNRGQGDCNTLASTMEPCTQDSRLLLRYQACPDVSGSESTVEELQCLATWKEGSSRYLVGKIEHGHATSNEDRYRCFVY
;
A
#
# COMPACT_ATOMS: atom_id res chain seq x y z
N LEU A 1 -2.02 -23.23 3.62
CA LEU A 1 -0.81 -22.72 2.92
C LEU A 1 -0.14 -21.73 3.86
N ASN A 2 0.98 -22.10 4.50
CA ASN A 2 1.68 -21.24 5.47
C ASN A 2 2.81 -20.45 4.79
N ARG A 3 2.55 -19.86 3.61
CA ARG A 3 3.56 -19.15 2.82
C ARG A 3 3.27 -17.65 2.82
N PHE A 4 4.29 -16.85 3.14
CA PHE A 4 4.24 -15.40 3.14
C PHE A 4 4.96 -14.86 1.90
N SER A 5 4.20 -14.67 0.81
CA SER A 5 4.69 -14.15 -0.47
C SER A 5 5.99 -14.84 -0.95
N THR A 6 7.00 -14.06 -1.32
CA THR A 6 8.35 -14.49 -1.70
C THR A 6 9.29 -14.63 -0.49
N LYS A 7 8.86 -14.27 0.72
CA LYS A 7 9.70 -14.28 1.94
C LYS A 7 9.97 -15.68 2.45
N GLY A 8 8.98 -16.56 2.39
CA GLY A 8 9.13 -17.97 2.78
C GLY A 8 7.93 -18.54 3.49
N ARG A 9 8.16 -19.57 4.30
CA ARG A 9 7.13 -20.30 5.05
C ARG A 9 7.13 -19.89 6.52
N CYS A 10 5.94 -19.69 7.08
CA CYS A 10 5.75 -19.47 8.50
C CYS A 10 5.92 -20.78 9.26
N ILE A 11 6.83 -20.80 10.23
CA ILE A 11 7.19 -21.99 11.02
C ILE A 11 6.85 -21.85 12.50
N ALA A 12 6.73 -20.63 13.01
CA ALA A 12 6.31 -20.36 14.38
C ALA A 12 5.60 -19.00 14.48
N SER A 13 4.76 -18.83 15.50
CA SER A 13 4.09 -17.56 15.81
C SER A 13 4.11 -17.28 17.32
N LYS A 14 3.99 -16.00 17.69
CA LYS A 14 3.96 -15.52 19.08
C LYS A 14 3.13 -14.24 19.17
N ASP A 15 2.49 -14.01 20.32
CA ASP A 15 1.81 -12.75 20.67
C ASP A 15 0.77 -12.26 19.63
N ASP A 16 0.21 -13.19 18.84
CA ASP A 16 -0.75 -12.97 17.72
C ASP A 16 -0.25 -12.12 16.53
N ASP A 17 0.84 -11.37 16.67
CA ASP A 17 1.37 -10.46 15.65
C ASP A 17 2.78 -10.82 15.15
N LYS A 18 3.51 -11.72 15.83
CA LYS A 18 4.88 -12.09 15.47
C LYS A 18 4.94 -13.46 14.81
N PHE A 19 5.67 -13.53 13.71
CA PHE A 19 5.78 -14.72 12.88
C PHE A 19 7.22 -14.97 12.47
N LEU A 20 7.71 -16.18 12.70
CA LEU A 20 9.01 -16.62 12.22
C LEU A 20 8.87 -17.20 10.81
N ILE A 21 9.53 -16.56 9.85
CA ILE A 21 9.49 -16.93 8.45
C ILE A 21 10.84 -17.52 8.02
N MET A 22 10.82 -18.73 7.49
CA MET A 22 11.97 -19.43 6.93
C MET A 22 11.94 -19.36 5.40
N LYS A 23 13.01 -18.85 4.79
CA LYS A 23 13.16 -18.82 3.33
C LYS A 23 13.32 -20.25 2.78
N GLU A 24 12.67 -20.56 1.66
CA GLU A 24 12.73 -21.92 1.09
C GLU A 24 14.13 -22.30 0.56
N SER A 25 14.96 -21.33 0.22
CA SER A 25 16.26 -21.54 -0.43
C SER A 25 17.46 -21.66 0.53
N GLY A 26 17.27 -21.86 1.84
CA GLY A 26 18.39 -22.06 2.79
C GLY A 26 18.10 -21.63 4.23
N ASN A 27 19.17 -21.52 5.04
CA ASN A 27 19.13 -21.23 6.49
C ASN A 27 18.86 -19.74 6.80
N CYS A 28 17.80 -19.17 6.23
CA CYS A 28 17.46 -17.76 6.44
C CYS A 28 16.12 -17.62 7.15
N TYR A 29 16.17 -17.19 8.39
CA TYR A 29 15.03 -16.89 9.25
C TYR A 29 14.87 -15.38 9.41
N ARG A 30 13.64 -14.91 9.40
CA ARG A 30 13.28 -13.54 9.73
C ARG A 30 12.08 -13.55 10.65
N CYS A 31 12.05 -12.67 11.64
CA CYS A 31 10.80 -12.39 12.32
C CYS A 31 10.06 -11.28 11.58
N LEU A 32 8.75 -11.45 11.40
CA LEU A 32 7.82 -10.45 10.93
C LEU A 32 6.87 -10.07 12.06
N SER A 33 6.68 -8.77 12.29
CA SER A 33 5.60 -8.22 13.11
C SER A 33 4.53 -7.72 12.17
N ILE A 34 3.38 -8.40 12.12
CA ILE A 34 2.31 -8.19 11.13
C ILE A 34 1.08 -7.61 11.83
N HIS A 35 0.57 -6.50 11.30
CA HIS A 35 -0.62 -5.84 11.78
C HIS A 35 -1.64 -5.71 10.65
N GLN A 36 -2.87 -6.16 10.90
CA GLN A 36 -3.99 -5.93 10.01
C GLN A 36 -4.60 -4.56 10.29
N VAL A 37 -4.28 -3.58 9.44
CA VAL A 37 -4.84 -2.22 9.56
C VAL A 37 -6.19 -2.07 8.87
N HIS A 38 -6.48 -2.97 7.93
CA HIS A 38 -7.77 -3.11 7.26
C HIS A 38 -7.90 -4.55 6.72
N ASP A 39 -9.10 -5.04 6.45
CA ASP A 39 -9.34 -6.40 5.89
C ASP A 39 -8.66 -6.67 4.53
N ASN A 40 -8.26 -5.59 3.86
CA ASN A 40 -7.57 -5.59 2.57
C ASN A 40 -6.12 -5.12 2.66
N VAL A 41 -5.63 -4.75 3.85
CA VAL A 41 -4.29 -4.17 4.04
C VAL A 41 -3.62 -4.76 5.28
N LEU A 42 -2.48 -5.42 5.03
CA LEU A 42 -1.55 -5.82 6.08
C LEU A 42 -0.36 -4.88 6.04
N GLN A 43 0.06 -4.42 7.21
CA GLN A 43 1.33 -3.74 7.39
C GLN A 43 2.27 -4.62 8.20
N TYR A 44 3.54 -4.66 7.84
CA TYR A 44 4.50 -5.44 8.61
C TYR A 44 5.89 -4.83 8.62
N LYS A 45 6.62 -5.14 9.70
CA LYS A 45 8.07 -4.90 9.82
C LYS A 45 8.77 -6.24 9.87
N GLU A 46 10.01 -6.31 9.42
CA GLU A 46 10.80 -7.53 9.46
C GLU A 46 12.22 -7.31 9.97
N THR A 47 12.82 -8.35 10.52
CA THR A 47 14.25 -8.39 10.80
C THR A 47 15.05 -8.68 9.53
N TYR A 48 16.36 -8.41 9.59
CA TYR A 48 17.29 -8.98 8.62
C TYR A 48 17.31 -10.51 8.68
N CYS A 49 17.85 -11.11 7.63
CA CYS A 49 18.08 -12.55 7.55
C CYS A 49 19.03 -13.01 8.66
N SER A 50 18.66 -14.04 9.40
CA SER A 50 19.48 -14.67 10.44
C SER A 50 19.51 -16.18 10.27
N ASN A 51 20.57 -16.83 10.77
CA ASN A 51 20.65 -18.29 10.82
C ASN A 51 19.97 -18.87 12.07
N MET A 52 19.44 -18.02 12.95
CA MET A 52 18.80 -18.44 14.20
C MET A 52 17.33 -18.78 13.97
N ASP A 53 16.96 -20.04 14.19
CA ASP A 53 15.57 -20.50 14.17
C ASP A 53 14.91 -20.22 15.53
N THR A 54 14.63 -18.95 15.80
CA THR A 54 13.99 -18.54 17.06
C THR A 54 13.14 -17.29 16.92
N LEU A 55 12.00 -17.29 17.61
CA LEU A 55 11.14 -16.13 17.78
C LEU A 55 11.80 -15.01 18.60
N ALA A 56 12.93 -15.27 19.26
CA ALA A 56 13.71 -14.20 19.90
C ALA A 56 14.18 -13.15 18.87
N LEU A 57 14.26 -13.49 17.58
CA LEU A 57 14.56 -12.51 16.54
C LEU A 57 13.61 -11.30 16.55
N CYS A 58 12.36 -11.49 16.97
CA CYS A 58 11.37 -10.42 16.98
C CYS A 58 11.73 -9.24 17.89
N SER A 59 12.59 -9.43 18.90
CA SER A 59 13.08 -8.32 19.72
C SER A 59 14.05 -7.38 19.00
N HIS A 60 14.54 -7.76 17.82
CA HIS A 60 15.41 -6.94 16.98
C HIS A 60 14.62 -6.03 16.01
N ILE A 61 13.30 -6.10 15.99
CA ILE A 61 12.49 -5.16 15.22
C ILE A 61 12.47 -3.82 15.96
N THR A 62 13.12 -2.82 15.39
CA THR A 62 13.19 -1.47 15.96
C THR A 62 11.96 -0.64 15.55
N GLY A 63 11.69 0.43 16.31
CA GLY A 63 10.57 1.33 16.03
C GLY A 63 10.70 2.05 14.67
N ASP A 64 11.92 2.33 14.23
CA ASP A 64 12.29 2.97 12.96
C ASP A 64 12.47 1.98 11.79
N ALA A 65 12.31 0.67 12.03
CA ALA A 65 12.39 -0.32 10.97
C ALA A 65 11.36 -0.04 9.86
N LEU A 66 11.77 -0.30 8.62
CA LEU A 66 10.97 -0.05 7.42
C LEU A 66 9.62 -0.77 7.51
N LEU A 67 8.56 0.00 7.29
CA LEU A 67 7.19 -0.50 7.26
C LEU A 67 6.81 -0.89 5.82
N TYR A 68 6.47 -2.16 5.64
CA TYR A 68 5.96 -2.68 4.38
C TYR A 68 4.45 -2.75 4.43
N SER A 69 3.80 -2.57 3.27
CA SER A 69 2.35 -2.75 3.11
C SER A 69 2.08 -3.83 2.07
N MET A 70 1.08 -4.66 2.33
CA MET A 70 0.56 -5.65 1.38
C MET A 70 -0.93 -5.41 1.17
N PHE A 71 -1.34 -5.47 -0.08
CA PHE A 71 -2.72 -5.27 -0.49
C PHE A 71 -3.33 -6.58 -0.96
N ARG A 72 -4.59 -6.82 -0.58
CA ARG A 72 -5.34 -7.99 -1.03
C ARG A 72 -5.65 -7.85 -2.52
N LEU A 73 -5.24 -8.84 -3.33
CA LEU A 73 -5.45 -8.81 -4.78
C LEU A 73 -6.93 -8.86 -5.16
N ASP A 74 -7.70 -9.71 -4.48
CA ASP A 74 -9.16 -9.84 -4.67
C ASP A 74 -9.90 -9.13 -3.53
N ALA A 75 -9.53 -7.86 -3.31
CA ALA A 75 -10.18 -7.01 -2.32
C ALA A 75 -11.63 -6.72 -2.70
N ILE A 76 -12.53 -6.77 -1.70
CA ILE A 76 -13.89 -6.29 -1.87
C ILE A 76 -13.84 -4.75 -1.89
N PRO A 77 -14.30 -4.08 -2.96
CA PRO A 77 -14.30 -2.63 -3.04
C PRO A 77 -15.19 -2.00 -1.97
N LEU A 78 -14.84 -0.79 -1.54
CA LEU A 78 -15.61 -0.01 -0.57
C LEU A 78 -15.94 1.39 -1.10
N PRO A 79 -16.98 2.06 -0.58
CA PRO A 79 -17.30 3.43 -0.95
C PRO A 79 -16.13 4.38 -0.68
N CYS A 80 -15.79 5.21 -1.66
CA CYS A 80 -14.69 6.16 -1.53
C CYS A 80 -15.01 7.26 -0.49
N PRO A 81 -14.01 7.77 0.27
CA PRO A 81 -14.22 8.73 1.34
C PRO A 81 -14.42 10.18 0.87
N PHE A 82 -14.71 10.39 -0.43
CA PHE A 82 -14.83 11.70 -1.06
C PHE A 82 -16.23 11.85 -1.65
N SER A 83 -16.95 12.86 -1.19
CA SER A 83 -18.31 13.15 -1.65
C SER A 83 -18.34 14.42 -2.49
N GLY A 84 -18.79 14.29 -3.74
CA GLY A 84 -18.91 15.43 -4.65
C GLY A 84 -17.59 15.77 -5.34
N TYR A 85 -17.50 17.00 -5.82
CA TYR A 85 -16.36 17.46 -6.61
C TYR A 85 -15.23 17.99 -5.72
N HIS A 86 -14.03 17.51 -5.96
CA HIS A 86 -12.83 17.91 -5.25
C HIS A 86 -11.72 18.33 -6.21
N THR A 87 -10.81 19.16 -5.71
CA THR A 87 -9.58 19.52 -6.40
C THR A 87 -8.38 19.03 -5.62
N PHE A 88 -7.33 18.62 -6.30
CA PHE A 88 -6.11 18.14 -5.67
C PHE A 88 -4.85 18.62 -6.41
N PHE A 89 -3.75 18.67 -5.66
CA PHE A 89 -2.39 18.76 -6.18
C PHE A 89 -1.69 17.44 -5.90
N TYR A 90 -0.63 17.13 -6.63
CA TYR A 90 0.01 15.83 -6.54
C TYR A 90 1.52 15.90 -6.67
N ASN A 91 2.19 14.89 -6.12
CA ASN A 91 3.60 14.63 -6.31
C ASN A 91 3.79 13.14 -6.55
N ARG A 92 4.38 12.78 -7.70
CA ARG A 92 4.66 11.38 -8.11
C ARG A 92 6.15 11.02 -7.97
N GLY A 93 6.89 11.75 -7.13
CA GLY A 93 8.32 11.55 -6.89
C GLY A 93 9.24 12.44 -7.75
N GLN A 94 8.68 13.29 -8.61
CA GLN A 94 9.44 14.18 -9.51
C GLN A 94 9.25 15.68 -9.18
N GLY A 95 8.56 15.98 -8.07
CA GLY A 95 8.26 17.33 -7.63
C GLY A 95 6.76 17.56 -7.41
N ASP A 96 6.44 18.66 -6.74
CA ASP A 96 5.06 19.05 -6.47
C ASP A 96 4.44 19.71 -7.70
N CYS A 97 3.46 19.06 -8.32
CA CYS A 97 2.65 19.66 -9.38
C CYS A 97 1.45 20.39 -8.76
N ASN A 98 1.61 21.70 -8.62
CA ASN A 98 0.63 22.59 -7.99
C ASN A 98 0.29 23.86 -8.82
N THR A 99 0.73 23.93 -10.08
CA THR A 99 0.47 25.07 -10.97
C THR A 99 -1.01 25.19 -11.34
N LEU A 100 -1.64 24.06 -11.66
CA LEU A 100 -3.07 23.96 -11.95
C LEU A 100 -3.68 22.86 -11.10
N ALA A 101 -4.88 23.12 -10.57
CA ALA A 101 -5.58 22.14 -9.77
C ALA A 101 -6.07 20.98 -10.64
N SER A 102 -5.68 19.76 -10.26
CA SER A 102 -6.29 18.53 -10.79
C SER A 102 -7.63 18.30 -10.11
N THR A 103 -8.48 17.46 -10.69
CA THR A 103 -9.88 17.34 -10.24
C THR A 103 -10.25 15.89 -9.99
N MET A 104 -11.12 15.68 -9.00
CA MET A 104 -11.58 14.37 -8.56
C MET A 104 -13.08 14.40 -8.37
N GLU A 105 -13.77 13.44 -8.98
CA GLU A 105 -15.22 13.30 -8.91
C GLU A 105 -15.63 11.83 -8.73
N PRO A 106 -16.70 11.53 -7.97
CA PRO A 106 -17.23 10.17 -7.86
C PRO A 106 -17.85 9.71 -9.18
N CYS A 107 -17.67 8.43 -9.50
CA CYS A 107 -18.36 7.78 -10.62
C CYS A 107 -19.78 7.35 -10.20
N THR A 108 -20.54 6.77 -11.14
CA THR A 108 -21.86 6.16 -10.84
C THR A 108 -21.77 5.07 -9.77
N GLN A 109 -20.63 4.39 -9.68
CA GLN A 109 -20.31 3.47 -8.57
C GLN A 109 -19.60 4.26 -7.47
N ASP A 110 -20.14 4.22 -6.25
CA ASP A 110 -19.62 4.93 -5.08
C ASP A 110 -18.22 4.45 -4.64
N SER A 111 -17.82 3.25 -5.04
CA SER A 111 -16.47 2.70 -4.85
C SER A 111 -15.46 3.19 -5.90
N ARG A 112 -15.83 4.12 -6.79
CA ARG A 112 -14.98 4.58 -7.89
C ARG A 112 -14.89 6.11 -7.94
N LEU A 113 -13.70 6.60 -8.24
CA LEU A 113 -13.40 8.00 -8.47
C LEU A 113 -12.76 8.17 -9.84
N LEU A 114 -13.10 9.27 -10.50
CA LEU A 114 -12.44 9.72 -11.71
C LEU A 114 -11.44 10.82 -11.34
N LEU A 115 -10.16 10.56 -11.56
CA LEU A 115 -9.06 11.47 -11.31
C LEU A 115 -8.63 12.10 -12.63
N ARG A 116 -8.71 13.43 -12.74
CA ARG A 116 -8.28 14.19 -13.92
C ARG A 116 -7.03 15.00 -13.57
N TYR A 117 -5.89 14.46 -13.93
CA TYR A 117 -4.58 15.07 -13.71
C TYR A 117 -4.33 16.22 -14.71
N GLN A 118 -3.71 17.28 -14.23
CA GLN A 118 -3.19 18.39 -15.05
C GLN A 118 -1.67 18.31 -15.11
N ALA A 119 -1.08 18.51 -16.28
CA ALA A 119 0.38 18.67 -16.41
C ALA A 119 0.86 20.02 -15.86
N CYS A 120 2.06 20.04 -15.26
CA CYS A 120 2.73 21.23 -14.76
C CYS A 120 3.97 21.54 -15.62
N PRO A 121 4.16 22.79 -16.12
CA PRO A 121 5.24 23.14 -17.04
C PRO A 121 6.67 22.81 -16.58
N ASP A 122 6.92 22.74 -15.26
CA ASP A 122 8.26 22.55 -14.68
C ASP A 122 8.42 21.23 -13.90
N VAL A 123 7.43 20.34 -13.96
CA VAL A 123 7.48 19.04 -13.28
C VAL A 123 7.63 17.95 -14.33
N SER A 124 8.84 17.41 -14.46
CA SER A 124 9.12 16.29 -15.34
C SER A 124 8.20 15.12 -15.03
N GLY A 125 7.65 14.47 -16.08
CA GLY A 125 6.69 13.37 -15.96
C GLY A 125 5.30 13.76 -15.44
N SER A 126 5.01 15.06 -15.28
CA SER A 126 3.62 15.50 -15.13
C SER A 126 2.91 15.43 -16.49
N GLU A 127 1.76 14.75 -16.51
CA GLU A 127 0.99 14.52 -17.73
C GLU A 127 -0.49 14.77 -17.46
N SER A 128 -1.18 15.34 -18.45
CA SER A 128 -2.63 15.48 -18.39
C SER A 128 -3.28 14.15 -18.76
N THR A 129 -3.77 13.44 -17.76
CA THR A 129 -4.35 12.11 -17.92
C THR A 129 -5.61 11.95 -17.09
N VAL A 130 -6.45 10.99 -17.46
CA VAL A 130 -7.63 10.60 -16.70
C VAL A 130 -7.44 9.18 -16.22
N GLU A 131 -7.53 8.97 -14.91
CA GLU A 131 -7.37 7.67 -14.26
C GLU A 131 -8.65 7.36 -13.47
N GLU A 132 -9.17 6.14 -13.60
CA GLU A 132 -10.25 5.65 -12.75
C GLU A 132 -9.65 4.88 -11.57
N LEU A 133 -10.00 5.31 -10.36
CA LEU A 133 -9.56 4.69 -9.11
C LEU A 133 -10.71 3.91 -8.48
N GLN A 134 -10.50 2.62 -8.21
CA GLN A 134 -11.39 1.82 -7.38
C GLN A 134 -10.89 1.80 -5.94
N CYS A 135 -11.69 2.26 -4.98
CA CYS A 135 -11.33 2.29 -3.56
C CYS A 135 -11.43 0.90 -2.92
N LEU A 136 -10.39 0.50 -2.20
CA LEU A 136 -10.27 -0.85 -1.63
C LEU A 136 -10.08 -0.87 -0.11
N ALA A 137 -9.47 0.17 0.47
CA ALA A 137 -9.28 0.24 1.91
C ALA A 137 -9.14 1.69 2.37
N THR A 138 -9.69 2.01 3.54
CA THR A 138 -9.41 3.28 4.21
C THR A 138 -9.15 3.03 5.69
N TRP A 139 -8.15 3.71 6.25
CA TRP A 139 -7.90 3.69 7.69
C TRP A 139 -7.34 5.05 8.15
N LYS A 140 -7.33 5.25 9.46
CA LYS A 140 -6.76 6.43 10.10
C LYS A 140 -5.59 6.00 10.97
N GLU A 141 -4.48 6.70 10.85
CA GLU A 141 -3.31 6.52 11.71
C GLU A 141 -2.80 7.90 12.14
N GLY A 142 -2.85 8.16 13.46
CA GLY A 142 -2.58 9.48 14.00
C GLY A 142 -3.54 10.55 13.46
N SER A 143 -2.97 11.60 12.86
CA SER A 143 -3.72 12.69 12.21
C SER A 143 -4.06 12.42 10.74
N SER A 144 -3.43 11.41 10.12
CA SER A 144 -3.51 11.16 8.69
C SER A 144 -4.59 10.12 8.37
N ARG A 145 -5.26 10.28 7.23
CA ARG A 145 -6.14 9.27 6.66
C ARG A 145 -5.52 8.70 5.40
N TYR A 146 -5.66 7.39 5.24
CA TYR A 146 -5.09 6.65 4.14
C TYR A 146 -6.22 6.05 3.31
N LEU A 147 -6.00 6.02 2.00
CA LEU A 147 -6.84 5.33 1.03
C LEU A 147 -5.92 4.46 0.18
N VAL A 148 -6.23 3.17 0.08
CA VAL A 148 -5.66 2.30 -0.94
C VAL A 148 -6.71 2.13 -2.03
N GLY A 149 -6.29 2.34 -3.27
CA GLY A 149 -7.12 2.07 -4.42
C GLY A 149 -6.34 1.42 -5.54
N LYS A 150 -7.09 0.77 -6.43
CA LYS A 150 -6.59 0.14 -7.65
C LYS A 150 -6.95 1.02 -8.83
N ILE A 151 -5.95 1.38 -9.63
CA ILE A 151 -6.14 2.15 -10.85
C ILE A 151 -6.40 1.19 -11.99
N GLU A 152 -7.47 1.47 -12.73
CA GLU A 152 -7.77 0.81 -13.98
C GLU A 152 -7.10 1.59 -15.12
N HIS A 153 -5.97 1.07 -15.63
CA HIS A 153 -5.33 1.61 -16.83
C HIS A 153 -4.84 0.48 -17.74
N GLY A 154 -5.11 0.58 -19.04
CA GLY A 154 -4.73 -0.41 -20.05
C GLY A 154 -3.21 -0.62 -20.20
N HIS A 155 -2.39 0.30 -19.71
CA HIS A 155 -0.93 0.21 -19.75
C HIS A 155 -0.27 -0.33 -18.48
N ALA A 156 -1.04 -0.68 -17.44
CA ALA A 156 -0.46 -1.18 -16.19
C ALA A 156 0.00 -2.64 -16.35
N THR A 157 1.32 -2.85 -16.34
CA THR A 157 1.97 -4.15 -16.61
C THR A 157 2.17 -5.00 -15.35
N SER A 158 2.17 -4.38 -14.17
CA SER A 158 2.35 -5.06 -12.88
C SER A 158 1.25 -4.70 -11.87
N ASN A 159 1.17 -5.43 -10.74
CA ASN A 159 0.28 -5.06 -9.65
C ASN A 159 0.82 -3.83 -8.92
N GLU A 160 2.13 -3.70 -8.84
CA GLU A 160 2.83 -2.57 -8.25
C GLU A 160 2.46 -1.25 -8.92
N ASP A 161 2.15 -1.26 -10.22
CA ASP A 161 1.68 -0.08 -10.95
C ASP A 161 0.19 0.22 -10.72
N ARG A 162 -0.60 -0.80 -10.38
CA ARG A 162 -2.07 -0.72 -10.25
C ARG A 162 -2.50 -0.27 -8.87
N TYR A 163 -1.84 -0.73 -7.81
CA TYR A 163 -2.22 -0.38 -6.44
C TYR A 163 -1.49 0.88 -5.99
N ARG A 164 -2.26 1.91 -5.62
CA ARG A 164 -1.71 3.16 -5.08
C ARG A 164 -2.27 3.45 -3.70
N CYS A 165 -1.43 4.06 -2.86
CA CYS A 165 -1.79 4.57 -1.54
C CYS A 165 -1.83 6.10 -1.60
N PHE A 166 -2.89 6.68 -1.04
CA PHE A 166 -3.14 8.11 -0.99
C PHE A 166 -3.27 8.55 0.47
N VAL A 167 -2.74 9.72 0.79
CA VAL A 167 -2.94 10.40 2.08
C VAL A 167 -3.84 11.59 1.83
N TYR A 168 -4.87 11.78 2.66
CA TYR A 168 -5.86 12.85 2.52
C TYR A 168 -6.31 13.42 3.88
#